data_AF-A0AAV0LL96-F1
#
_entry.id   AF-A0AAV0LL96-F1
#
_cell.length_a   1.000
_cell.length_b   1.000
_cell.length_c   1.000
_cell.angle_alpha   90.00
_cell.angle_beta   90.00
_cell.angle_gamma   90.00
#
_symmetry.space_group_name_H-M   'P 1'
#
loop_
_entity.id
_entity.type
_entity.pdbx_description
1 polymer ?
#
loop_
_entity_poly.entity_id
_entity_poly.type
_entity_poly.pdbx_seq_one_letter_code
_entity_poly.pdbx_strand_id
1 'polypeptide(L)'
;GGSLKDSFLDEGWVYVNRQLIYNFPEELFANAGVLAIEHADFDGIERLALVTGGEIASTFDNPESVKLGHCKLIEEIMIGEDKLIKFSGVEMGQACTVVLRGAR
;
A
#
# COMPACT_ATOMS: atom_id res chain seq x y z
N GLY A 1 12.67 19.85 5.93
CA GLY A 1 13.93 19.25 5.42
C GLY A 1 13.76 17.76 5.47
N GLY A 2 13.73 17.13 4.30
CA GLY A 2 13.32 15.75 4.09
C GLY A 2 12.59 15.65 2.76
N SER A 3 13.34 15.80 1.67
CA SER A 3 12.83 15.62 0.30
C SER A 3 12.49 14.14 0.13
N LEU A 4 11.20 13.83 -0.06
CA LEU A 4 10.73 12.52 -0.48
C LEU A 4 11.40 12.23 -1.83
N LYS A 5 12.26 11.20 -1.87
CA LYS A 5 12.92 10.79 -3.10
C LYS A 5 11.89 10.10 -3.98
N ASP A 6 11.83 10.56 -5.21
CA ASP A 6 11.07 9.95 -6.30
C ASP A 6 11.40 8.45 -6.41
N SER A 7 10.37 7.62 -6.59
CA SER A 7 10.37 6.14 -6.64
C SER A 7 10.77 5.43 -5.34
N PHE A 8 9.80 4.77 -4.70
CA PHE A 8 10.03 4.16 -3.40
C PHE A 8 10.83 2.86 -3.46
N LEU A 9 10.74 2.00 -4.49
CA LEU A 9 11.33 0.65 -4.40
C LEU A 9 11.60 0.02 -5.79
N ASP A 10 12.87 -0.35 -6.06
CA ASP A 10 13.20 -1.38 -7.07
C ASP A 10 12.99 -2.81 -6.49
N GLU A 11 13.18 -2.99 -5.17
CA GLU A 11 12.80 -4.17 -4.38
C GLU A 11 12.45 -3.76 -2.94
N GLY A 12 11.18 -3.79 -2.54
CA GLY A 12 10.84 -3.64 -1.12
C GLY A 12 9.40 -3.88 -0.77
N TRP A 13 9.07 -3.60 0.49
CA TRP A 13 7.87 -4.11 1.14
C TRP A 13 6.90 -3.00 1.51
N VAL A 14 5.61 -3.30 1.40
CA VAL A 14 4.53 -2.44 1.86
C VAL A 14 3.63 -3.22 2.79
N TYR A 15 3.38 -2.64 3.95
CA TYR A 15 2.49 -3.15 4.97
C TYR A 15 1.23 -2.30 5.02
N VAL A 16 0.07 -2.90 4.76
CA VAL A 16 -1.23 -2.21 4.73
C VAL A 16 -2.07 -2.67 5.90
N ASN A 17 -2.46 -1.73 6.76
CA ASN A 17 -3.25 -1.98 7.97
C ASN A 17 -4.56 -1.19 7.94
N ARG A 18 -5.64 -1.83 8.39
CA ARG A 18 -6.96 -1.19 8.57
C ARG A 18 -6.95 -0.18 9.71
N GLN A 19 -6.16 -0.49 10.73
CA GLN A 19 -6.12 0.27 11.97
C GLN A 19 -4.95 1.26 11.95
N LEU A 20 -4.99 2.19 12.89
CA LEU A 20 -3.86 3.04 13.22
C LEU A 20 -2.64 2.17 13.58
N ILE A 21 -1.48 2.54 13.07
CA ILE A 21 -0.17 2.00 13.45
C ILE A 21 0.45 3.01 14.41
N TYR A 22 0.82 2.57 15.62
CA TYR A 22 1.46 3.47 16.57
C TYR A 22 2.87 3.87 16.10
N ASN A 23 3.37 5.01 16.59
CA ASN A 23 4.66 5.58 16.19
C ASN A 23 5.83 4.58 16.35
N PHE A 24 5.86 3.79 17.43
CA PHE A 24 6.97 2.86 17.65
C PHE A 24 7.04 1.76 16.58
N PRO A 25 5.96 1.00 16.28
CA PRO A 25 5.90 0.12 15.12
C PRO A 25 6.19 0.82 13.78
N GLU A 26 5.70 2.04 13.57
CA GLU A 26 5.94 2.81 12.35
C GLU A 26 7.43 3.11 12.15
N GLU A 27 8.13 3.54 13.21
CA GLU A 27 9.58 3.74 13.21
C GLU A 27 10.33 2.44 12.89
N LEU A 28 9.86 1.30 13.42
CA LEU A 28 10.44 -0.02 13.10
C LEU A 28 10.27 -0.36 11.61
N PHE A 29 9.09 -0.11 11.03
CA PHE A 29 8.86 -0.32 9.60
C PHE A 29 9.76 0.57 8.73
N ALA A 30 9.86 1.86 9.06
CA ALA A 30 10.71 2.80 8.35
C ALA A 30 12.20 2.37 8.39
N ASN A 31 12.68 1.95 9.57
CA ASN A 31 14.05 1.45 9.73
C ASN A 31 14.31 0.15 8.96
N ALA A 32 13.28 -0.68 8.75
CA ALA A 32 13.35 -1.91 7.96
C ALA A 32 13.13 -1.69 6.46
N GLY A 33 12.88 -0.45 6.00
CA GLY A 33 12.55 -0.16 4.60
C GLY A 33 11.17 -0.67 4.18
N VAL A 34 10.25 -0.81 5.13
CA VAL A 34 8.86 -1.20 4.90
C VAL A 34 7.99 0.06 4.91
N LEU A 35 7.26 0.31 3.83
CA LEU A 35 6.25 1.38 3.81
C LEU A 35 5.02 0.93 4.60
N ALA A 36 4.61 1.71 5.59
CA ALA A 36 3.39 1.48 6.35
C ALA A 36 2.25 2.34 5.79
N ILE A 37 1.11 1.70 5.48
CA ILE A 37 -0.15 2.36 5.14
C ILE A 37 -1.14 2.00 6.24
N GLU A 38 -1.68 3.01 6.92
CA GLU A 38 -2.68 2.84 7.97
C GLU A 38 -4.03 3.42 7.56
N HIS A 39 -5.06 3.17 8.36
CA HIS A 39 -6.43 3.63 8.10
C HIS A 39 -6.97 3.22 6.72
N ALA A 40 -6.48 2.11 6.18
CA ALA A 40 -6.96 1.59 4.91
C ALA A 40 -8.43 1.12 5.05
N ASP A 41 -9.24 1.50 4.06
CA ASP A 41 -10.64 1.12 4.00
C ASP A 41 -10.78 -0.38 3.71
N PHE A 42 -11.90 -0.97 4.16
CA PHE A 42 -12.12 -2.40 4.02
C PHE A 42 -12.20 -2.83 2.55
N ASP A 43 -13.01 -2.14 1.76
CA ASP A 43 -13.17 -2.40 0.33
C ASP A 43 -11.85 -2.24 -0.43
N GLY A 44 -11.04 -1.24 -0.07
CA GLY A 44 -9.70 -1.03 -0.62
C GLY A 44 -8.77 -2.21 -0.37
N ILE A 45 -8.76 -2.78 0.85
CA ILE A 45 -7.93 -3.95 1.17
C ILE A 45 -8.40 -5.21 0.44
N GLU A 46 -9.71 -5.45 0.36
CA GLU A 46 -10.24 -6.59 -0.40
C GLU A 46 -9.86 -6.51 -1.88
N ARG A 47 -9.98 -5.32 -2.48
CA ARG A 47 -9.54 -5.08 -3.86
C ARG A 47 -8.02 -5.26 -3.98
N LEU A 48 -7.24 -4.73 -3.04
CA LEU A 48 -5.78 -4.83 -3.10
C LEU A 48 -5.32 -6.29 -3.04
N ALA A 49 -5.87 -7.09 -2.12
CA ALA A 49 -5.62 -8.53 -2.02
C ALA A 49 -5.94 -9.25 -3.35
N LEU A 50 -7.12 -8.98 -3.92
CA LEU A 50 -7.54 -9.57 -5.18
C LEU A 50 -6.59 -9.23 -6.34
N VAL A 51 -6.22 -7.96 -6.50
CA VAL A 51 -5.50 -7.50 -7.69
C VAL A 51 -4.00 -7.79 -7.61
N THR A 52 -3.44 -7.80 -6.40
CA THR A 52 -2.02 -8.14 -6.15
C THR A 52 -1.79 -9.63 -5.96
N GLY A 53 -2.86 -10.42 -5.75
CA GLY A 53 -2.79 -11.85 -5.48
C GLY A 53 -2.43 -12.23 -4.04
N GLY A 54 -2.38 -11.26 -3.12
CA GLY A 54 -2.10 -11.48 -1.70
C GLY A 54 -3.33 -11.85 -0.88
N GLU A 55 -3.10 -12.31 0.35
CA GLU A 55 -4.15 -12.70 1.29
C GLU A 55 -4.28 -11.71 2.44
N ILE A 56 -5.50 -11.54 2.94
CA ILE A 56 -5.78 -10.68 4.09
C ILE A 56 -5.53 -11.49 5.37
N ALA A 57 -4.55 -11.04 6.15
CA ALA A 57 -4.31 -11.58 7.49
C ALA A 57 -5.24 -10.91 8.52
N SER A 58 -5.85 -11.72 9.40
CA SER A 58 -6.68 -11.22 10.51
C SER A 58 -5.94 -11.20 11.85
N THR A 59 -4.89 -12.02 11.99
CA THR A 59 -3.98 -12.06 13.14
C THR A 59 -2.55 -12.25 12.66
N PHE A 60 -1.58 -12.08 13.56
CA PHE A 60 -0.16 -12.25 13.28
C PHE A 60 0.40 -13.60 13.78
N ASP A 61 -0.47 -14.53 14.14
CA ASP A 61 -0.05 -15.78 14.81
C ASP A 61 0.67 -16.74 13.85
N ASN A 62 0.35 -16.67 12.56
CA ASN A 62 0.94 -17.55 11.55
C ASN A 62 1.30 -16.80 10.25
N PRO A 63 2.24 -15.85 10.31
CA PRO A 63 2.55 -14.95 9.20
C PRO A 63 3.11 -15.70 7.98
N GLU A 64 3.77 -16.84 8.19
CA GLU A 64 4.34 -17.65 7.10
C GLU A 64 3.28 -18.33 6.23
N SER A 65 2.03 -18.41 6.70
CA SER A 65 0.93 -18.99 5.91
C SER A 65 0.21 -18.00 5.01
N VAL A 66 0.54 -16.71 5.10
CA VAL A 66 -0.15 -15.66 4.34
C VAL A 66 0.55 -15.45 3.01
N LYS A 67 -0.20 -15.60 1.91
CA LYS A 67 0.33 -15.29 0.58
C LYS A 67 0.57 -13.78 0.43
N LEU A 68 1.79 -13.40 0.07
CA LEU A 68 2.15 -12.00 -0.20
C LEU A 68 1.71 -11.58 -1.60
N GLY A 69 1.15 -10.39 -1.72
CA GLY A 69 0.78 -9.79 -3.00
C GLY A 69 1.97 -9.17 -3.72
N HIS A 70 1.88 -9.05 -5.04
CA HIS A 70 2.94 -8.48 -5.87
C HIS A 70 2.41 -7.35 -6.77
N CYS A 71 3.23 -6.31 -6.93
CA CYS A 71 3.04 -5.28 -7.95
C CYS A 71 4.40 -4.73 -8.40
N LYS A 72 4.45 -4.15 -9.60
CA LYS A 72 5.72 -3.67 -10.18
C LYS A 72 6.16 -2.32 -9.65
N LEU A 73 5.22 -1.46 -9.24
CA LEU A 73 5.53 -0.10 -8.83
C LEU A 73 4.51 0.40 -7.82
N ILE A 74 5.01 1.01 -6.75
CA ILE A 74 4.23 1.74 -5.76
C ILE A 74 4.81 3.15 -5.68
N GLU A 75 3.96 4.14 -5.87
CA GLU A 75 4.34 5.55 -5.91
C GLU A 75 3.28 6.41 -5.21
N GLU A 76 3.73 7.43 -4.47
CA GLU A 76 2.86 8.52 -4.06
C GLU A 76 2.76 9.51 -5.24
N ILE A 77 1.55 9.72 -5.74
CA ILE A 77 1.26 10.66 -6.82
C ILE A 77 0.39 11.80 -6.30
N MET A 78 0.57 12.97 -6.89
CA MET A 78 -0.29 14.13 -6.64
C MET A 78 -1.34 14.22 -7.75
N ILE A 79 -2.62 14.18 -7.38
CA ILE A 79 -3.73 14.44 -8.31
C ILE A 79 -4.49 15.67 -7.81
N GLY A 80 -4.19 16.82 -8.40
CA GLY A 80 -4.68 18.11 -7.92
C GLY A 80 -3.99 18.52 -6.62
N GLU A 81 -4.75 18.63 -5.53
CA GLU A 81 -4.22 18.98 -4.20
C GLU A 81 -4.09 17.76 -3.28
N ASP A 82 -4.58 16.60 -3.74
CA ASP A 82 -4.61 15.36 -2.97
C ASP A 82 -3.39 14.50 -3.29
N LYS A 83 -2.78 13.93 -2.25
CA LYS A 83 -1.77 12.87 -2.37
C LYS A 83 -2.46 11.51 -2.34
N LEU A 84 -2.10 10.65 -3.28
CA LEU A 84 -2.65 9.30 -3.43
C LEU A 84 -1.51 8.30 -3.57
N ILE A 85 -1.70 7.10 -3.03
CA ILE A 85 -0.78 5.97 -3.24
C ILE A 85 -1.30 5.15 -4.41
N LYS A 86 -0.47 4.96 -5.44
CA LYS A 86 -0.82 4.24 -6.65
C LYS A 86 -0.01 2.96 -6.75
N PHE A 87 -0.72 1.84 -6.82
CA PHE A 87 -0.18 0.52 -7.10
C PHE A 87 -0.30 0.23 -8.61
N SER A 88 0.81 -0.04 -9.28
CA SER A 88 0.86 -0.28 -10.73
C SER A 88 1.52 -1.61 -11.07
N GLY A 89 1.13 -2.20 -12.21
CA GLY A 89 1.67 -3.49 -12.65
C GLY A 89 1.37 -4.62 -11.67
N VAL A 90 0.17 -4.64 -11.12
CA VAL A 90 -0.34 -5.71 -10.25
C VAL A 90 -0.51 -7.02 -11.03
N GLU A 91 -0.47 -8.15 -10.33
CA GLU A 91 -0.49 -9.49 -10.94
C GLU A 91 -1.75 -9.73 -11.80
N MET A 92 -2.92 -9.32 -11.30
CA MET A 92 -4.14 -9.30 -12.11
C MET A 92 -4.20 -8.04 -12.97
N GLY A 93 -3.47 -8.04 -14.09
CA GLY A 93 -3.30 -6.92 -15.03
C GLY A 93 -4.57 -6.37 -15.71
N GLN A 94 -5.76 -6.74 -15.23
CA GLN A 94 -7.06 -6.19 -15.65
C GLN A 94 -7.64 -5.20 -14.63
N ALA A 95 -6.98 -4.98 -13.50
CA ALA A 95 -7.43 -4.02 -12.50
C ALA A 95 -7.04 -2.59 -12.85
N CYS A 96 -7.99 -1.67 -12.77
CA CYS A 96 -7.75 -0.23 -12.90
C CYS A 96 -8.62 0.56 -11.92
N THR A 97 -8.12 1.73 -11.52
CA THR A 97 -8.85 2.68 -10.67
C THR A 97 -9.12 3.93 -11.49
N VAL A 98 -10.39 4.31 -11.61
CA VAL A 98 -10.81 5.57 -12.23
C VAL A 98 -10.98 6.62 -11.13
N VAL A 99 -10.23 7.72 -11.20
CA VAL A 99 -10.34 8.83 -10.25
C VAL A 99 -11.27 9.89 -10.85
N LEU A 100 -12.43 10.09 -10.22
CA LEU A 100 -13.38 11.13 -10.58
C LEU A 100 -13.18 12.34 -9.66
N ARG A 101 -12.94 13.52 -10.24
CA ARG A 101 -12.88 14.79 -9.50
C ARG A 101 -13.96 15.73 -10.02
N GLY A 102 -14.80 16.21 -9.10
CA GLY A 102 -15.77 17.27 -9.38
C GLY A 102 -15.19 18.64 -9.03
N ALA A 103 -15.56 19.66 -9.80
CA ALA A 103 -15.24 21.04 -9.45
C ALA A 103 -16.20 21.55 -8.36
N ARG A 104 -15.67 22.36 -7.45
CA ARG A 104 -16.42 23.42 -6.79
C ARG A 104 -15.78 24.75 -7.13
#